data_AF-A0A849TCU9-F1
#
_entry.id   AF-A0A849TCU9-F1
#
_cell.length_a   1.000
_cell.length_b   1.000
_cell.length_c   1.000
_cell.angle_alpha   90.00
_cell.angle_beta   90.00
_cell.angle_gamma   90.00
#
_symmetry.space_group_name_H-M   'P 1'
#
loop_
_entity.id
_entity.type
_entity.pdbx_description
1 polymer ?
#
loop_
_entity_poly.entity_id
_entity_poly.type
_entity_poly.pdbx_seq_one_letter_code
_entity_poly.pdbx_strand_id
1 'polypeptide(L)'
;MEAKKRTNSDKKDLLSLGVRIRSLIQLNGYASPYEFWLEHGDECISRSNLNYLINGQTDPKLTTILKLSAALGLSPSELLQDF
;
A
#
# COMPACT_ATOMS: atom_id res chain seq x y z
N MET A 1 7.72 2.49 -25.25
CA MET A 1 6.94 3.44 -24.42
C MET A 1 7.93 4.07 -23.45
N GLU A 2 8.16 5.38 -23.53
CA GLU A 2 9.00 6.07 -22.55
C GLU A 2 8.26 6.14 -21.21
N ALA A 3 8.91 5.69 -20.13
CA ALA A 3 8.38 5.84 -18.79
C ALA A 3 8.38 7.35 -18.45
N LYS A 4 7.19 7.92 -18.29
CA LYS A 4 7.02 9.32 -17.85
C LYS A 4 7.79 9.50 -16.53
N LYS A 5 8.74 10.44 -16.50
CA LYS A 5 9.52 10.75 -15.30
C LYS A 5 8.55 11.24 -14.20
N ARG A 6 8.44 10.48 -13.11
CA ARG A 6 7.60 10.85 -11.96
C ARG A 6 8.02 12.21 -11.41
N THR A 7 7.05 13.06 -11.14
CA THR A 7 7.30 14.36 -10.52
C THR A 7 7.65 14.20 -9.05
N ASN A 8 8.20 15.25 -8.42
CA ASN A 8 8.41 15.24 -6.97
C ASN A 8 7.08 15.19 -6.20
N SER A 9 5.99 15.69 -6.77
CA SER A 9 4.65 15.59 -6.16
C SER A 9 4.20 14.14 -6.12
N ASP A 10 4.30 13.42 -7.25
CA ASP A 10 3.89 12.00 -7.33
C ASP A 10 4.63 11.15 -6.28
N LYS A 11 5.93 11.41 -6.08
CA LYS A 11 6.71 10.70 -5.06
C LYS A 11 6.25 10.99 -3.64
N LYS A 12 5.85 12.23 -3.36
CA LYS A 12 5.32 12.62 -2.05
C LYS A 12 4.00 11.91 -1.78
N ASP A 13 3.09 11.92 -2.75
CA ASP A 13 1.77 11.30 -2.62
C ASP A 13 1.88 9.78 -2.44
N LEU A 14 2.77 9.12 -3.20
CA LEU A 14 3.07 7.70 -3.03
C LEU A 14 3.67 7.38 -1.66
N LEU A 15 4.54 8.25 -1.13
CA LEU A 15 5.11 8.07 0.20
C LEU A 15 4.05 8.25 1.28
N SER A 16 3.19 9.26 1.17
CA SER A 16 2.07 9.45 2.10
C SER A 16 1.13 8.24 2.10
N LEU A 17 0.78 7.71 0.93
CA LEU A 17 -0.03 6.51 0.82
C LEU A 17 0.65 5.31 1.50
N GLY A 18 1.96 5.16 1.30
CA GLY A 18 2.76 4.12 1.95
C GLY A 18 2.77 4.22 3.48
N VAL A 19 2.91 5.45 4.01
CA VAL A 19 2.80 5.74 5.45
C VAL A 19 1.41 5.38 5.96
N ARG A 20 0.35 5.80 5.25
CA ARG A 20 -1.03 5.49 5.61
C ARG A 20 -1.27 3.98 5.68
N ILE A 21 -0.88 3.23 4.65
CA ILE A 21 -1.02 1.77 4.63
C ILE A 21 -0.31 1.14 5.83
N ARG A 22 0.91 1.59 6.16
CA ARG A 22 1.65 1.12 7.33
C ARG A 22 0.90 1.40 8.63
N SER A 23 0.35 2.60 8.79
CA SER A 23 -0.43 2.96 9.98
C SER A 23 -1.71 2.12 10.10
N LEU A 24 -2.44 1.90 9.00
CA LEU A 24 -3.64 1.07 9.00
C LEU A 24 -3.35 -0.40 9.35
N ILE A 25 -2.22 -0.94 8.88
CA ILE A 25 -1.73 -2.27 9.27
C ILE A 25 -1.49 -2.32 10.79
N GLN A 26 -0.81 -1.32 11.36
CA GLN A 26 -0.54 -1.27 12.79
C GLN A 26 -1.82 -1.11 13.62
N LEU A 27 -2.77 -0.30 13.16
CA LEU A 27 -4.08 -0.13 13.79
C LEU A 27 -4.93 -1.41 13.75
N ASN A 28 -4.69 -2.29 12.78
CA ASN A 28 -5.29 -3.63 12.70
C ASN A 28 -4.59 -4.66 13.61
N GLY A 29 -3.63 -4.26 14.44
CA GLY A 29 -2.99 -5.11 15.45
C GLY A 29 -1.72 -5.84 14.98
N TYR A 30 -1.27 -5.61 13.75
CA TYR A 30 -0.03 -6.19 13.24
C TYR A 30 1.18 -5.39 13.73
N ALA A 31 2.20 -6.05 14.29
CA ALA A 31 3.41 -5.36 14.76
C ALA A 31 4.26 -4.85 13.59
N SER A 32 4.12 -5.46 12.42
CA SER A 32 4.83 -5.04 11.22
C SER A 32 4.08 -5.35 9.91
N PRO A 33 4.43 -4.67 8.80
CA PRO A 33 3.95 -5.06 7.47
C PRO A 33 4.32 -6.49 7.07
N TYR A 34 5.40 -7.03 7.65
CA TYR A 34 5.81 -8.40 7.39
C TYR A 34 4.86 -9.41 8.03
N GLU A 35 4.42 -9.18 9.26
CA GLU A 35 3.41 -10.02 9.92
C GLU A 35 2.07 -9.96 9.19
N PHE A 36 1.62 -8.76 8.81
CA PHE A 36 0.43 -8.61 7.97
C PHE A 36 0.54 -9.43 6.67
N TRP A 37 1.71 -9.39 6.02
CA TRP A 37 1.95 -10.17 4.81
C TRP A 37 1.95 -11.69 5.06
N LEU A 38 2.38 -12.18 6.22
CA LEU A 38 2.32 -13.62 6.52
C LEU A 38 0.87 -14.14 6.52
N GLU A 39 -0.09 -13.32 6.93
CA GLU A 39 -1.50 -13.70 6.99
C GLU A 39 -2.29 -13.42 5.70
N HIS A 40 -2.02 -12.28 5.04
CA HIS A 40 -2.82 -11.80 3.91
C HIS A 40 -2.08 -11.80 2.57
N GLY A 41 -0.82 -12.23 2.56
CA GLY A 41 0.02 -12.24 1.36
C GLY A 41 -0.50 -13.19 0.29
N ASP A 42 -0.63 -12.67 -0.93
CA ASP A 42 -1.00 -13.44 -2.11
C ASP A 42 -0.27 -12.92 -3.36
N GLU A 43 -0.71 -13.34 -4.55
CA GLU A 43 -0.16 -12.87 -5.83
C GLU A 43 -0.30 -11.35 -6.05
N CYS A 44 -1.30 -10.71 -5.43
CA CYS A 44 -1.57 -9.28 -5.52
C CYS A 44 -0.86 -8.48 -4.42
N ILE A 45 -0.60 -9.10 -3.27
CA ILE A 45 0.14 -8.56 -2.13
C ILE A 45 1.38 -9.42 -1.88
N SER A 46 2.32 -9.40 -2.84
CA SER A 46 3.62 -10.02 -2.61
C SER A 46 4.43 -9.20 -1.60
N ARG A 47 5.36 -9.85 -0.87
CA ARG A 47 6.22 -9.18 0.12
C ARG A 47 6.94 -7.98 -0.47
N SER A 48 7.52 -8.15 -1.65
CA SER A 48 8.26 -7.08 -2.34
C SER A 48 7.32 -5.97 -2.79
N ASN A 49 6.14 -6.29 -3.32
CA ASN A 49 5.16 -5.29 -3.74
C ASN A 49 4.70 -4.46 -2.53
N LEU A 50 4.35 -5.10 -1.42
CA LEU A 50 3.96 -4.40 -0.19
C LEU A 50 5.07 -3.49 0.32
N ASN A 51 6.33 -3.96 0.31
CA ASN A 51 7.46 -3.14 0.72
C ASN A 51 7.67 -1.94 -0.23
N TYR A 52 7.54 -2.13 -1.54
CA TYR A 52 7.66 -1.02 -2.50
C TYR A 52 6.54 0.00 -2.34
N LEU A 53 5.31 -0.44 -2.06
CA LEU A 53 4.17 0.44 -1.79
C LEU A 53 4.38 1.27 -0.52
N ILE A 54 4.74 0.61 0.58
CA ILE A 54 4.94 1.27 1.87
C ILE A 54 6.07 2.31 1.81
N ASN A 55 7.05 2.13 0.93
CA ASN A 55 8.15 3.08 0.73
C ASN A 55 7.90 4.07 -0.42
N GLY A 56 6.70 4.12 -1.00
CA GLY A 56 6.33 5.03 -2.10
C GLY A 56 7.10 4.79 -3.41
N GLN A 57 7.65 3.59 -3.61
CA GLN A 57 8.51 3.27 -4.75
C GLN A 57 7.72 2.83 -5.99
N THR A 58 6.50 2.31 -5.80
CA THR A 58 5.63 1.89 -6.90
C THR A 58 4.24 2.47 -6.76
N ASP A 59 3.57 2.65 -7.90
CA ASP A 59 2.13 2.88 -7.91
C ASP A 59 1.41 1.58 -7.58
N PRO A 60 0.41 1.60 -6.70
CA PRO A 60 -0.45 0.45 -6.49
C PRO A 60 -1.34 0.23 -7.70
N LYS A 61 -1.40 -1.03 -8.14
CA LYS A 61 -2.47 -1.47 -9.03
C LYS A 61 -3.80 -1.41 -8.27
N LEU A 62 -4.89 -1.13 -8.98
CA LEU A 62 -6.23 -1.16 -8.40
C LEU A 62 -6.51 -2.49 -7.69
N THR A 63 -6.09 -3.62 -8.26
CA THR A 63 -6.25 -4.95 -7.64
C THR A 63 -5.55 -5.05 -6.29
N THR A 64 -4.35 -4.47 -6.15
CA THR A 64 -3.64 -4.42 -4.88
C THR A 64 -4.37 -3.54 -3.87
N ILE A 65 -4.95 -2.40 -4.28
CA ILE A 65 -5.77 -1.57 -3.40
C ILE A 65 -7.00 -2.33 -2.89
N LEU A 66 -7.75 -2.99 -3.78
CA LEU A 66 -8.93 -3.77 -3.41
C LEU A 66 -8.59 -4.90 -2.42
N LYS A 67 -7.46 -5.58 -2.63
CA LYS A 67 -7.00 -6.65 -1.75
C LYS A 67 -6.54 -6.12 -0.40
N LEU A 68 -5.77 -5.03 -0.39
CA LEU A 68 -5.34 -4.40 0.87
C LEU A 68 -6.52 -3.87 1.67
N SER A 69 -7.49 -3.23 1.02
CA SER A 69 -8.67 -2.71 1.72
C SER A 69 -9.49 -3.86 2.31
N ALA A 70 -9.72 -4.94 1.55
CA ALA A 70 -10.41 -6.12 2.05
C ALA A 70 -9.68 -6.78 3.23
N ALA A 71 -8.36 -6.93 3.16
CA ALA A 71 -7.54 -7.49 4.23
C ALA A 71 -7.53 -6.63 5.51
N LEU A 72 -7.68 -5.31 5.36
CA LEU A 72 -7.75 -4.35 6.47
C LEU A 72 -9.19 -4.10 6.98
N GLY A 73 -10.20 -4.75 6.39
CA GLY A 73 -11.61 -4.52 6.73
C GLY A 73 -12.13 -3.14 6.33
N LEU A 74 -11.56 -2.53 5.29
CA LEU A 74 -11.87 -1.19 4.81
C LEU A 74 -12.44 -1.22 3.38
N SER A 75 -13.19 -0.19 3.01
CA SER A 75 -13.46 0.14 1.61
C SER A 75 -12.21 0.71 0.92
N PRO A 76 -12.10 0.61 -0.41
CA PRO A 76 -11.01 1.23 -1.16
C PRO A 76 -10.93 2.75 -0.95
N SER A 77 -12.08 3.43 -0.80
CA SER A 77 -12.16 4.86 -0.51
C SER A 77 -11.56 5.20 0.85
N GLU A 78 -11.84 4.39 1.89
CA GLU A 78 -11.27 4.60 3.22
C GLU A 78 -9.75 4.36 3.20
N LEU A 79 -9.26 3.36 2.47
CA LEU A 79 -7.82 3.16 2.32
C LEU A 79 -7.15 4.36 1.65
N LEU A 80 -7.79 4.94 0.64
CA LEU A 80 -7.27 6.07 -0.14
C LEU A 80 -7.59 7.45 0.46
N GLN A 81 -8.19 7.51 1.64
CA GLN A 81 -8.54 8.79 2.25
C GLN A 81 -7.31 9.50 2.85
N ASP A 82 -7.20 10.82 2.69
CA ASP A 82 -6.28 11.66 3.45
C ASP A 82 -4.79 11.21 3.42
N PHE A 83 -4.24 10.95 2.22
CA PHE A 83 -2.80 10.75 2.01
C PHE A 83 -2.18 11.89 1.18
#